data_AF-A0A7S1M097-F1
#
_entry.id   AF-A0A7S1M097-F1
#
_cell.length_a   1.000
_cell.length_b   1.000
_cell.length_c   1.000
_cell.angle_alpha   90.00
_cell.angle_beta   90.00
_cell.angle_gamma   90.00
#
_symmetry.space_group_name_H-M   'P 1'
#
loop_
_entity.id
_entity.type
_entity.pdbx_description
1 polymer ?
#
loop_
_entity_poly.entity_id
_entity_poly.type
_entity_poly.pdbx_seq_one_letter_code
_entity_poly.pdbx_strand_id
1 'polypeptide(L)'
;RSFGFSDESWIAGFIVSSAVIGAVFGALGGGVLANHSGRRKALLAGDAAFTVGAVVIAGAPNVPVVIVGRLILGVGIGVASIVVPMYIAELTPPARRGPAVVANNVCLTGAQLIAAVVAVAFVYAEPASDNPWGWRVMFG
;
A
#
# COMPACT_ATOMS: atom_id res chain seq x y z
N ARG A 1 -19.36 -11.93 13.76
CA ARG A 1 -19.70 -13.20 13.07
C ARG A 1 -20.24 -12.92 11.67
N SER A 2 -19.58 -12.07 10.86
CA SER A 2 -20.09 -11.64 9.53
C SER A 2 -19.45 -12.38 8.35
N PHE A 3 -18.52 -13.29 8.59
CA PHE A 3 -18.00 -14.22 7.59
C PHE A 3 -17.69 -15.54 8.28
N GLY A 4 -18.22 -16.64 7.75
CA GLY A 4 -17.87 -17.99 8.17
C GLY A 4 -16.44 -18.33 7.75
N PHE A 5 -15.46 -17.86 8.51
CA PHE A 5 -14.03 -18.09 8.27
C PHE A 5 -13.51 -19.41 8.90
N SER A 6 -14.37 -20.42 9.11
CA SER A 6 -13.89 -21.73 9.55
C SER A 6 -13.19 -22.53 8.44
N ASP A 7 -13.52 -22.29 7.16
CA ASP A 7 -13.14 -23.19 6.06
C ASP A 7 -12.28 -22.57 4.93
N GLU A 8 -12.08 -21.23 4.88
CA GLU A 8 -11.46 -20.53 3.72
C GLU A 8 -10.24 -19.66 4.08
N SER A 9 -9.38 -20.10 5.01
CA SER A 9 -8.16 -19.38 5.45
C SER A 9 -7.22 -19.02 4.28
N TRP A 10 -7.21 -19.85 3.23
CA TRP A 10 -6.34 -19.66 2.06
C TRP A 10 -6.72 -18.44 1.21
N ILE A 11 -8.00 -18.07 1.11
CA ILE A 11 -8.45 -16.91 0.31
C ILE A 11 -7.95 -15.62 0.94
N ALA A 12 -8.07 -15.48 2.26
CA ALA A 12 -7.55 -14.33 2.99
C ALA A 12 -6.03 -14.19 2.83
N GLY A 13 -5.29 -15.30 2.94
CA GLY A 13 -3.85 -15.34 2.68
C GLY A 13 -3.50 -14.91 1.25
N PHE A 14 -4.28 -15.36 0.27
CA PHE A 14 -4.07 -15.00 -1.13
C PHE A 14 -4.31 -13.51 -1.41
N ILE A 15 -5.34 -12.91 -0.80
CA ILE A 15 -5.61 -11.46 -0.92
C ILE A 15 -4.42 -10.64 -0.42
N VAL A 16 -3.85 -10.97 0.74
CA VAL A 16 -2.68 -10.26 1.26
C VAL A 16 -1.45 -10.48 0.38
N SER A 17 -1.25 -11.72 -0.07
CA SER A 17 -0.09 -12.11 -0.90
C SER A 17 -0.12 -11.43 -2.28
N SER A 18 -1.31 -11.19 -2.84
CA SER A 18 -1.46 -10.50 -4.12
C SER A 18 -0.87 -9.09 -4.12
N ALA A 19 -0.94 -8.36 -3.00
CA ALA A 19 -0.30 -7.05 -2.87
C ALA A 19 1.23 -7.15 -2.96
N VAL A 20 1.81 -8.20 -2.36
CA VAL A 20 3.26 -8.45 -2.41
C VAL A 20 3.70 -8.78 -3.83
N ILE A 21 2.93 -9.61 -4.54
CA ILE A 21 3.17 -9.92 -5.96
C ILE A 21 3.17 -8.62 -6.78
N GLY A 22 2.16 -7.77 -6.60
CA GLY A 22 2.10 -6.45 -7.24
C GLY A 22 3.31 -5.59 -6.91
N ALA A 23 3.73 -5.57 -5.65
CA ALA A 23 4.90 -4.81 -5.20
C ALA A 23 6.22 -5.30 -5.81
N VAL A 24 6.39 -6.60 -6.05
CA VAL A 24 7.58 -7.13 -6.74
C VAL A 24 7.63 -6.59 -8.17
N PHE A 25 6.52 -6.64 -8.91
CA PHE A 25 6.48 -6.10 -10.27
C PHE A 25 6.66 -4.58 -10.30
N GLY A 26 6.06 -3.87 -9.34
CA GLY A 26 6.23 -2.43 -9.19
C GLY A 26 7.67 -2.03 -8.83
N ALA A 27 8.35 -2.82 -8.01
CA ALA A 27 9.75 -2.61 -7.66
C ALA A 27 10.66 -2.80 -8.88
N LEU A 28 10.49 -3.89 -9.63
CA LEU A 28 11.26 -4.18 -10.83
C LEU A 28 11.07 -3.09 -11.90
N GLY A 29 9.81 -2.69 -12.16
CA GLY A 29 9.51 -1.65 -13.14
C GLY A 29 9.86 -0.23 -12.66
N GLY A 30 9.70 0.04 -11.37
CA GLY A 30 9.91 1.36 -10.77
C GLY A 30 11.36 1.84 -10.83
N GLY A 31 12.32 0.94 -10.65
CA GLY A 31 13.75 1.26 -10.79
C GLY A 31 14.12 1.69 -12.22
N VAL A 32 13.61 0.96 -13.22
CA VAL A 32 13.82 1.30 -14.64
C VAL A 32 13.15 2.62 -15.00
N LEU A 33 11.90 2.81 -14.55
CA LEU A 33 11.14 4.03 -14.80
C LEU A 33 11.79 5.27 -14.17
N ALA A 34 12.32 5.15 -12.95
CA ALA A 34 13.02 6.22 -12.25
C ALA A 34 14.32 6.63 -12.93
N ASN A 35 15.06 5.66 -13.49
CA ASN A 35 16.30 5.91 -14.22
C ASN A 35 16.05 6.57 -15.59
N HIS A 36 14.97 6.19 -16.29
CA HIS A 36 14.71 6.69 -17.65
C HIS A 36 13.87 7.99 -17.67
N SER A 37 12.83 8.09 -16.84
CA SER A 37 11.87 9.21 -16.88
C SER A 37 12.14 10.28 -15.82
N GLY A 38 13.10 10.04 -14.93
CA GLY A 38 13.41 10.88 -13.78
C GLY A 38 12.58 10.54 -12.54
N ARG A 39 13.21 10.69 -11.38
CA ARG A 39 12.70 10.23 -10.07
C ARG A 39 11.37 10.85 -9.67
N ARG A 40 11.17 12.15 -9.95
CA ARG A 40 9.90 12.85 -9.66
C ARG A 40 8.73 12.29 -10.46
N LYS A 41 8.92 11.95 -11.74
CA LYS A 41 7.86 11.40 -12.59
C LYS A 41 7.53 9.97 -12.20
N ALA A 42 8.53 9.18 -11.82
CA ALA A 42 8.31 7.83 -11.31
C ALA A 42 7.51 7.83 -9.98
N LEU A 43 7.78 8.79 -9.08
CA LEU A 43 6.99 8.99 -7.86
C LEU A 43 5.52 9.30 -8.18
N LEU A 44 5.26 10.27 -9.07
CA LEU A 44 3.91 10.62 -9.50
C LEU A 44 3.17 9.45 -10.16
N ALA A 45 3.86 8.65 -10.97
CA ALA A 45 3.27 7.46 -11.58
C ALA A 45 2.91 6.38 -10.55
N GLY A 46 3.78 6.17 -9.55
CA GLY A 46 3.51 5.26 -8.43
C GLY A 46 2.31 5.70 -7.58
N ASP A 47 2.21 7.00 -7.28
CA ASP A 47 1.10 7.59 -6.54
C ASP A 47 -0.23 7.50 -7.29
N ALA A 48 -0.21 7.72 -8.60
CA ALA A 48 -1.37 7.52 -9.46
C ALA A 48 -1.83 6.05 -9.46
N ALA A 49 -0.90 5.09 -9.59
CA ALA A 49 -1.22 3.66 -9.51
C ALA A 49 -1.79 3.28 -8.14
N PHE A 50 -1.22 3.80 -7.05
CA PHE A 50 -1.71 3.59 -5.69
C PHE A 50 -3.15 4.10 -5.54
N THR A 51 -3.41 5.34 -5.97
CA THR A 51 -4.74 5.97 -5.92
C THR A 51 -5.78 5.18 -6.73
N VAL A 52 -5.43 4.74 -7.95
CA VAL A 52 -6.31 3.91 -8.77
C VAL A 52 -6.62 2.58 -8.07
N GLY A 53 -5.60 1.94 -7.48
CA GLY A 53 -5.77 0.71 -6.72
C GLY A 53 -6.72 0.87 -5.53
N ALA A 54 -6.57 1.95 -4.76
CA ALA A 54 -7.43 2.28 -3.62
C ALA A 54 -8.90 2.49 -4.05
N VAL A 55 -9.13 3.26 -5.11
CA VAL A 55 -10.48 3.49 -5.67
C VAL A 55 -11.13 2.18 -6.13
N VAL A 56 -10.36 1.29 -6.78
CA VAL A 56 -10.85 -0.02 -7.21
C VAL A 56 -11.24 -0.89 -6.02
N ILE A 57 -10.48 -0.86 -4.92
CA ILE A 57 -10.79 -1.63 -3.71
C ILE A 57 -12.02 -1.04 -3.01
N ALA A 58 -12.14 0.28 -2.91
CA ALA A 58 -13.30 0.95 -2.31
C ALA A 58 -14.61 0.58 -3.03
N GLY A 59 -14.57 0.50 -4.36
CA GLY A 59 -15.71 0.11 -5.20
C GLY A 59 -15.96 -1.40 -5.30
N ALA A 60 -15.12 -2.27 -4.73
CA ALA A 60 -15.11 -3.68 -5.07
C ALA A 60 -16.42 -4.42 -4.70
N PRO A 61 -17.14 -5.02 -5.66
CA PRO A 61 -18.37 -5.78 -5.38
C PRO A 61 -18.09 -7.23 -4.96
N ASN A 62 -16.90 -7.76 -5.25
CA ASN A 62 -16.54 -9.16 -5.05
C ASN A 62 -15.03 -9.33 -4.75
N VAL A 63 -14.64 -10.49 -4.22
CA VAL A 63 -13.26 -10.82 -3.82
C VAL A 63 -12.24 -10.70 -4.98
N PRO A 64 -12.54 -11.13 -6.23
CA PRO A 64 -11.59 -10.98 -7.34
C PRO A 64 -11.24 -9.53 -7.64
N VAL A 65 -12.18 -8.59 -7.51
CA VAL A 65 -11.92 -7.16 -7.74
C VAL A 65 -11.01 -6.59 -6.63
N VAL A 66 -11.15 -7.07 -5.39
CA VAL A 66 -10.21 -6.73 -4.30
C VAL A 66 -8.80 -7.22 -4.63
N ILE A 67 -8.64 -8.43 -5.17
CA ILE A 67 -7.33 -8.97 -5.56
C ILE A 67 -6.69 -8.12 -6.68
N VAL A 68 -7.47 -7.74 -7.70
CA VAL A 68 -6.97 -6.87 -8.79
C VAL A 68 -6.58 -5.50 -8.25
N GLY A 69 -7.42 -4.89 -7.40
CA GLY A 69 -7.10 -3.63 -6.75
C GLY A 69 -5.82 -3.71 -5.90
N ARG A 70 -5.62 -4.82 -5.17
CA ARG A 70 -4.42 -5.10 -4.38
C ARG A 70 -3.16 -5.24 -5.23
N LEU A 71 -3.26 -5.86 -6.41
CA LEU A 71 -2.15 -5.96 -7.35
C LEU A 71 -1.72 -4.57 -7.84
N ILE A 72 -2.69 -3.74 -8.26
CA ILE A 72 -2.44 -2.39 -8.75
C ILE A 72 -1.87 -1.50 -7.64
N LEU A 73 -2.48 -1.55 -6.45
CA LEU A 73 -2.02 -0.82 -5.28
C LEU A 73 -0.60 -1.27 -4.89
N GLY A 74 -0.34 -2.58 -4.92
CA GLY A 74 0.98 -3.17 -4.69
C GLY A 74 2.04 -2.63 -5.64
N VAL A 75 1.72 -2.49 -6.93
CA VAL A 75 2.64 -1.88 -7.92
C VAL A 75 3.03 -0.47 -7.50
N GLY A 76 2.06 0.36 -7.08
CA GLY A 76 2.33 1.71 -6.58
C GLY A 76 3.27 1.73 -5.36
N ILE A 77 3.01 0.85 -4.37
CA ILE A 77 3.87 0.69 -3.19
C ILE A 77 5.29 0.26 -3.60
N GLY A 78 5.41 -0.71 -4.51
CA GLY A 78 6.69 -1.21 -5.00
C GLY A 78 7.55 -0.10 -5.62
N VAL A 79 6.96 0.71 -6.51
CA VAL A 79 7.63 1.87 -7.11
C VAL A 79 8.06 2.87 -6.04
N ALA A 80 7.15 3.25 -5.14
CA ALA A 80 7.43 4.23 -4.09
C ALA A 80 8.57 3.77 -3.16
N SER A 81 8.58 2.49 -2.77
CA SER A 81 9.58 1.93 -1.84
C SER A 81 11.02 2.04 -2.34
N ILE A 82 11.23 2.03 -3.66
CA ILE A 82 12.55 2.16 -4.28
C ILE A 82 12.87 3.63 -4.56
N VAL A 83 11.93 4.38 -5.12
CA VAL A 83 12.21 5.73 -5.64
C VAL A 83 12.28 6.78 -4.53
N VAL A 84 11.45 6.67 -3.47
CA VAL A 84 11.42 7.62 -2.35
C VAL A 84 12.78 7.76 -1.65
N PRO A 85 13.40 6.69 -1.11
CA PRO A 85 14.66 6.82 -0.38
C PRO A 85 15.81 7.30 -1.28
N MET A 86 15.84 6.92 -2.56
CA MET A 86 16.82 7.42 -3.52
C MET A 86 16.66 8.93 -3.74
N TYR A 87 15.44 9.38 -4.00
CA TYR A 87 15.14 10.79 -4.22
C TYR A 87 15.53 11.64 -3.01
N ILE A 88 15.23 11.16 -1.79
CA ILE A 88 15.66 11.82 -0.55
C ILE A 88 17.18 11.86 -0.45
N ALA A 89 17.89 10.77 -0.75
CA ALA A 89 19.35 10.71 -0.66
C ALA A 89 20.08 11.65 -1.64
N GLU A 90 19.45 11.98 -2.77
CA GLU A 90 20.02 12.93 -3.75
C GLU A 90 19.82 14.38 -3.38
N LEU A 91 18.66 14.71 -2.80
CA LEU A 91 18.38 16.03 -2.28
C LEU A 91 19.20 16.32 -1.01
N THR A 92 19.61 15.28 -0.30
CA THR A 92 20.29 15.42 0.98
C THR A 92 21.80 15.59 0.81
N PRO A 93 22.42 16.56 1.52
CA PRO A 93 23.88 16.71 1.56
C PRO A 93 24.59 15.41 1.96
N PRO A 94 25.79 15.10 1.42
CA PRO A 94 26.46 13.83 1.64
C PRO A 94 26.61 13.43 3.11
N ALA A 95 26.85 14.40 3.99
CA ALA A 95 27.03 14.19 5.42
C ALA A 95 25.76 13.78 6.18
N ARG A 96 24.56 13.97 5.60
CA ARG A 96 23.26 13.74 6.28
C ARG A 96 22.38 12.68 5.60
N ARG A 97 22.90 11.96 4.60
CA ARG A 97 22.15 10.95 3.84
C ARG A 97 21.63 9.81 4.72
N GLY A 98 22.46 9.30 5.63
CA GLY A 98 22.07 8.23 6.57
C GLY A 98 20.84 8.60 7.42
N PRO A 99 20.89 9.71 8.19
CA PRO A 99 19.75 10.18 8.97
C PRO A 99 18.48 10.43 8.15
N ALA A 100 18.60 10.95 6.92
CA ALA A 100 17.44 11.21 6.06
C ALA A 100 16.73 9.93 5.61
N VAL A 101 17.48 8.87 5.28
CA VAL A 101 16.90 7.56 4.94
C VAL A 101 16.26 6.90 6.17
N VAL A 102 16.89 7.03 7.35
CA VAL A 102 16.33 6.54 8.61
C VAL A 102 15.02 7.26 8.94
N ALA A 103 14.95 8.58 8.77
CA ALA A 103 13.72 9.35 8.98
C ALA A 103 12.58 8.89 8.06
N ASN A 104 12.88 8.56 6.79
CA ASN A 104 11.90 7.97 5.88
C ASN A 104 11.37 6.61 6.40
N ASN A 105 12.25 5.74 6.90
CA ASN A 105 11.85 4.44 7.43
C ASN A 105 11.01 4.58 8.71
N VAL A 106 11.35 5.52 9.60
CA VAL A 106 10.55 5.85 10.80
C VAL A 106 9.19 6.40 10.41
N CYS A 107 9.10 7.20 9.35
CA CYS A 107 7.83 7.70 8.84
C CYS A 107 6.94 6.55 8.32
N LEU A 108 7.51 5.61 7.56
CA LEU A 108 6.78 4.45 7.04
C LEU A 108 6.26 3.54 8.16
N THR A 109 7.10 3.21 9.15
CA THR A 109 6.67 2.38 10.28
C THR A 109 5.69 3.12 11.20
N GLY A 110 5.88 4.42 11.38
CA GLY A 110 4.94 5.29 12.10
C GLY A 110 3.57 5.34 11.43
N ALA A 111 3.53 5.48 10.10
CA ALA A 111 2.30 5.43 9.32
C ALA A 111 1.58 4.08 9.49
N GLN A 112 2.32 2.97 9.43
CA GLN A 112 1.77 1.64 9.65
C GLN A 112 1.16 1.48 11.06
N LEU A 113 1.79 2.05 12.09
CA LEU A 113 1.28 2.04 13.45
C LEU A 113 0.00 2.86 13.58
N ILE A 114 -0.03 4.07 13.01
CA ILE A 114 -1.24 4.92 13.01
C ILE A 114 -2.38 4.21 12.27
N ALA A 115 -2.10 3.60 11.11
CA ALA A 115 -3.09 2.85 10.35
C ALA A 115 -3.66 1.67 11.17
N ALA A 116 -2.81 0.95 11.90
CA ALA A 116 -3.25 -0.14 12.77
C ALA A 116 -4.13 0.36 13.94
N VAL A 117 -3.76 1.48 14.58
CA VAL A 117 -4.56 2.09 15.65
C VAL A 117 -5.92 2.55 15.12
N VAL A 118 -5.95 3.20 13.96
CA VAL A 118 -7.20 3.64 13.31
C VAL A 118 -8.07 2.45 12.96
N ALA A 119 -7.51 1.40 12.35
CA ALA A 119 -8.25 0.18 12.02
C ALA A 119 -8.88 -0.45 13.27
N VAL A 120 -8.12 -0.56 14.36
CA VAL A 120 -8.62 -1.08 15.64
C VAL A 120 -9.71 -0.18 16.23
N ALA A 121 -9.53 1.13 16.19
CA ALA A 121 -10.53 2.09 16.67
C ALA A 121 -11.86 1.96 15.91
N PHE A 122 -11.83 1.83 14.58
CA PHE A 122 -13.04 1.61 13.78
C PHE A 122 -13.72 0.27 14.10
N VAL A 123 -12.95 -0.80 14.34
CA VAL A 123 -13.52 -2.11 14.74
C VAL A 123 -14.26 -2.02 16.08
N TYR A 124 -13.78 -1.21 17.02
CA TYR A 124 -14.42 -1.03 18.33
C TYR A 124 -15.54 0.01 18.32
N ALA A 125 -15.45 1.06 17.49
CA ALA A 125 -16.45 2.12 17.39
C ALA A 125 -17.70 1.68 16.61
N GLU A 126 -17.53 0.93 15.53
CA GLU A 126 -18.63 0.35 14.75
C GLU A 126 -18.42 -1.16 14.62
N PRO A 127 -18.99 -1.97 15.53
CA PRO A 127 -18.98 -3.42 15.39
C PRO A 127 -19.55 -3.79 14.02
N ALA A 128 -18.88 -4.69 13.30
CA ALA A 128 -19.24 -5.11 11.94
C ALA A 128 -20.67 -5.68 11.77
N SER A 129 -21.48 -5.73 12.84
CA SER A 129 -22.92 -5.99 12.81
C SER A 129 -23.77 -4.81 12.32
N ASP A 130 -23.35 -3.56 12.52
CA ASP A 130 -24.14 -2.37 12.15
C ASP A 130 -23.72 -1.76 10.80
N ASN A 131 -22.45 -1.91 10.39
CA ASN A 131 -21.96 -1.33 9.14
C ASN A 131 -21.18 -2.35 8.28
N PRO A 132 -21.85 -3.06 7.34
CA PRO A 132 -21.20 -4.02 6.46
C PRO A 132 -20.21 -3.38 5.46
N TRP A 133 -20.12 -2.05 5.42
CA TRP A 133 -19.23 -1.30 4.52
C TRP A 133 -17.96 -0.79 5.21
N GLY A 134 -17.84 -0.87 6.54
CA GLY A 134 -16.73 -0.27 7.31
C GLY A 134 -15.34 -0.79 6.91
N TRP A 135 -15.23 -2.05 6.47
CA TRP A 135 -13.98 -2.62 5.97
C TRP A 135 -13.48 -1.95 4.69
N ARG A 136 -14.37 -1.37 3.86
CA ARG A 136 -13.97 -0.68 2.63
C ARG A 136 -13.22 0.61 2.93
N VAL A 137 -13.62 1.33 3.98
CA VAL A 137 -12.95 2.55 4.45
C VAL A 137 -11.56 2.24 5.02
N MET A 138 -11.32 1.01 5.48
CA MET A 138 -10.01 0.58 5.96
C MET A 138 -9.02 0.23 4.84
N PHE A 139 -9.51 -0.12 3.64
CA PHE A 139 -8.67 -0.53 2.51
C PHE A 139 -8.59 0.48 1.36
N GLY A 140 -9.53 1.41 1.28
CA GLY A 140 -9.60 2.49 0.28
C GLY A 140 -9.01 3.80 0.76
#